data_AF-A0A2E4PQ60-F1
#
_entry.id   AF-A0A2E4PQ60-F1
#
_cell.length_a   1.000
_cell.length_b   1.000
_cell.length_c   1.000
_cell.angle_alpha   90.00
_cell.angle_beta   90.00
_cell.angle_gamma   90.00
#
_symmetry.space_group_name_H-M   'P 1'
#
loop_
_entity.id
_entity.type
_entity.pdbx_description
1 polymer ?
#
loop_
_entity_poly.entity_id
_entity_poly.type
_entity_poly.pdbx_seq_one_letter_code
_entity_poly.pdbx_strand_id
1 'polypeptide(L)'
;MFKLIYSMFDEFHEIVGWVGMLLILLAYAAISLGFITSGTLEYQMMNLVGAAALLYSAAKTKSYPVVALNIAWIIIAIIATSSLF
;
A
#
# COMPACT_ATOMS: atom_id res chain seq x y z
N MET A 1 -3.64 26.59 -4.29
CA MET A 1 -3.75 25.28 -4.99
C MET A 1 -2.38 24.76 -5.42
N PHE A 2 -1.63 25.48 -6.26
CA PHE A 2 -0.32 25.01 -6.76
C PHE A 2 0.67 24.68 -5.63
N LYS A 3 0.78 25.56 -4.63
CA LYS A 3 1.66 25.37 -3.45
C LYS A 3 1.30 24.14 -2.59
N LEU A 4 0.03 23.70 -2.62
CA LEU A 4 -0.44 22.53 -1.88
C LEU A 4 0.02 21.23 -2.55
N ILE A 5 0.08 21.21 -3.89
CA ILE A 5 0.50 20.02 -4.64
C ILE A 5 1.97 19.72 -4.42
N TYR A 6 2.82 20.74 -4.40
CA TYR A 6 4.24 20.56 -4.11
C TYR A 6 4.45 20.06 -2.67
N SER A 7 3.70 20.60 -1.71
CA SER A 7 3.78 20.15 -0.32
C SER A 7 3.26 18.74 -0.06
N MET A 8 2.78 18.01 -1.07
CA MET A 8 2.42 16.59 -0.95
C MET A 8 3.60 15.66 -1.23
N PHE A 9 4.75 16.21 -1.64
CA PHE A 9 5.97 15.47 -2.01
C PHE A 9 7.24 16.10 -1.43
N ASP A 10 7.11 16.98 -0.44
CA ASP A 10 8.25 17.73 0.11
C ASP A 10 9.13 16.82 0.97
N GLU A 11 8.52 15.86 1.66
CA GLU A 11 9.24 14.93 2.52
C GLU A 11 9.34 13.51 1.93
N PHE A 12 10.46 12.85 2.22
CA PHE A 12 10.71 11.47 1.77
C PHE A 12 9.57 10.51 2.14
N HIS A 13 8.98 10.67 3.32
CA HIS A 13 7.91 9.81 3.79
C HIS A 13 6.62 9.98 2.96
N GLU A 14 6.37 11.17 2.43
CA GLU A 14 5.21 11.43 1.56
C GLU A 14 5.39 10.76 0.20
N ILE A 15 6.59 10.89 -0.40
CA ILE A 15 6.92 10.21 -1.66
C ILE A 15 6.75 8.70 -1.52
N VAL A 16 7.27 8.11 -0.42
CA VAL A 16 7.08 6.69 -0.10
C VAL A 16 5.60 6.35 0.03
N GLY A 17 4.81 7.20 0.69
CA GLY A 17 3.36 7.05 0.80
C GLY A 17 2.65 7.04 -0.55
N TRP A 18 3.00 7.95 -1.47
CA TRP A 18 2.44 8.00 -2.82
C TRP A 18 2.77 6.75 -3.63
N VAL A 19 4.02 6.28 -3.58
CA VAL A 19 4.43 5.04 -4.25
C VAL A 19 3.66 3.85 -3.68
N GLY A 20 3.52 3.76 -2.36
CA GLY A 20 2.75 2.70 -1.70
C GLY A 20 1.27 2.71 -2.09
N MET A 21 0.65 3.89 -2.13
CA MET A 21 -0.73 4.09 -2.57
C MET A 21 -0.91 3.63 -4.03
N LEU A 22 -0.03 4.05 -4.94
CA LEU A 22 -0.10 3.65 -6.35
C LEU A 22 0.02 2.14 -6.49
N LEU A 23 0.93 1.50 -5.75
CA LEU A 23 1.12 0.05 -5.81
C LEU A 23 -0.13 -0.70 -5.35
N ILE A 24 -0.77 -0.25 -4.27
CA ILE A 24 -2.04 -0.80 -3.79
C ILE A 24 -3.17 -0.60 -4.80
N LEU A 25 -3.29 0.59 -5.38
CA LEU A 25 -4.33 0.87 -6.38
C LEU A 25 -4.14 0.03 -7.63
N LEU A 26 -2.90 -0.18 -8.07
CA LEU A 26 -2.58 -1.07 -9.18
C LEU A 26 -2.93 -2.53 -8.85
N ALA A 27 -2.65 -2.99 -7.63
CA ALA A 27 -3.02 -4.34 -7.19
C ALA A 27 -4.54 -4.53 -7.19
N TYR A 28 -5.27 -3.55 -6.64
CA TYR A 28 -6.72 -3.55 -6.61
C TYR A 28 -7.31 -3.51 -8.03
N ALA A 29 -6.82 -2.59 -8.88
CA ALA A 29 -7.24 -2.51 -10.27
C ALA A 29 -6.98 -3.81 -11.04
N ALA A 30 -5.81 -4.43 -10.83
CA ALA A 30 -5.47 -5.70 -11.48
C ALA A 30 -6.44 -6.83 -11.12
N ILE A 31 -6.89 -6.91 -9.85
CA ILE A 31 -7.95 -7.86 -9.47
C ILE A 31 -9.31 -7.45 -10.00
N SER A 32 -9.70 -6.18 -9.84
CA SER A 32 -11.03 -5.70 -10.25
C SER A 32 -11.27 -5.84 -11.75
N LEU A 33 -10.21 -5.74 -12.56
CA LEU A 33 -10.25 -5.92 -14.02
C LEU A 33 -10.01 -7.38 -14.43
N GLY A 34 -9.76 -8.30 -13.50
CA GLY A 34 -9.53 -9.72 -13.77
C GLY A 34 -8.18 -10.04 -14.41
N PHE A 35 -7.19 -9.16 -14.33
CA PHE A 35 -5.83 -9.42 -14.82
C PHE A 35 -5.07 -10.43 -13.95
N ILE A 36 -5.30 -10.40 -12.64
CA ILE A 36 -4.76 -11.36 -11.66
C ILE A 36 -5.84 -11.77 -10.67
N THR A 37 -5.60 -12.81 -9.87
CA THR A 37 -6.50 -13.23 -8.79
C THR A 37 -5.90 -12.92 -7.42
N SER A 38 -6.73 -12.87 -6.38
CA SER A 38 -6.29 -12.67 -4.99
C SER A 38 -5.44 -13.81 -4.44
N GLY A 39 -5.44 -14.97 -5.10
CA GLY A 39 -4.60 -16.12 -4.75
C GLY A 39 -3.24 -16.13 -5.47
N THR A 40 -2.77 -15.01 -6.00
CA THR A 40 -1.46 -14.92 -6.68
C THR A 40 -0.39 -14.30 -5.79
N LEU A 41 0.86 -14.74 -5.94
CA LEU A 41 1.99 -14.18 -5.21
C LEU A 41 2.19 -12.70 -5.56
N GLU A 42 2.01 -12.34 -6.83
CA GLU A 42 2.11 -10.99 -7.35
C GLU A 42 1.16 -10.04 -6.61
N TYR A 43 -0.13 -10.40 -6.50
CA TYR A 43 -1.11 -9.61 -5.77
C TYR A 43 -0.70 -9.43 -4.30
N GLN A 44 -0.31 -10.52 -3.62
CA GLN A 44 0.04 -10.45 -2.21
C GLN A 44 1.30 -9.62 -1.96
N MET A 45 2.30 -9.71 -2.84
CA MET A 45 3.53 -8.90 -2.74
C MET A 45 3.27 -7.42 -3.00
N MET A 46 2.40 -7.08 -3.97
CA MET A 46 2.02 -5.68 -4.20
C MET A 46 1.30 -5.08 -2.98
N ASN A 47 0.38 -5.84 -2.37
CA ASN A 47 -0.30 -5.41 -1.14
C ASN A 47 0.68 -5.28 0.03
N LEU A 48 1.59 -6.24 0.20
CA LEU A 48 2.58 -6.23 1.29
C LEU A 48 3.51 -5.02 1.21
N VAL A 49 4.14 -4.81 0.05
CA VAL A 49 5.09 -3.72 -0.16
C VAL A 49 4.36 -2.37 -0.13
N GLY A 50 3.20 -2.28 -0.75
CA GLY A 50 2.40 -1.05 -0.79
C GLY A 50 1.92 -0.65 0.60
N ALA A 51 1.45 -1.62 1.39
CA ALA A 51 1.01 -1.38 2.76
C ALA A 51 2.17 -1.02 3.69
N ALA A 52 3.34 -1.65 3.54
CA ALA A 52 4.53 -1.28 4.32
C ALA A 52 4.97 0.18 4.05
N ALA A 53 4.92 0.62 2.79
CA ALA A 53 5.23 1.98 2.40
C ALA A 53 4.22 2.99 2.97
N LEU A 54 2.91 2.71 2.87
CA LEU A 54 1.87 3.56 3.45
C LEU A 54 1.91 3.57 4.98
N LEU A 55 2.21 2.44 5.63
CA LEU A 55 2.40 2.37 7.08
C LEU A 55 3.52 3.30 7.53
N TYR A 56 4.66 3.29 6.84
CA TYR A 56 5.78 4.19 7.12
C TYR A 56 5.36 5.66 7.01
N SER A 57 4.70 6.04 5.91
CA SER A 57 4.20 7.40 5.70
C SER A 57 3.17 7.81 6.77
N ALA A 58 2.21 6.94 7.07
CA ALA A 58 1.12 7.22 8.00
C ALA A 58 1.59 7.32 9.46
N ALA A 59 2.62 6.54 9.83
CA ALA A 59 3.23 6.64 11.16
C ALA A 59 3.92 7.99 11.36
N LYS A 60 4.56 8.55 10.33
CA LYS A 60 5.18 9.89 10.36
C LYS A 60 4.16 11.01 10.53
N THR A 61 3.02 10.89 9.85
CA THR A 61 1.92 11.87 9.93
C THR A 61 0.94 11.61 11.08
N LYS A 62 1.17 10.57 11.89
CA LYS A 62 0.29 10.14 13.01
C LYS A 62 -1.15 9.86 12.58
N SER A 63 -1.33 9.39 11.34
CA SER A 63 -2.63 8.98 10.82
C SER A 63 -2.98 7.57 11.32
N TYR A 64 -3.43 7.48 12.57
CA TYR A 64 -3.68 6.19 13.24
C TYR A 64 -4.64 5.24 12.51
N PRO A 65 -5.75 5.71 11.88
CA PRO A 65 -6.60 4.82 11.08
C PRO A 65 -5.86 4.20 9.90
N VAL A 66 -5.02 4.98 9.21
CA VAL A 66 -4.24 4.49 8.06
C VAL A 66 -3.12 3.56 8.52
N VAL A 67 -2.52 3.82 9.69
CA VAL A 67 -1.56 2.90 10.33
C VAL A 67 -2.22 1.54 10.58
N ALA A 68 -3.38 1.52 11.25
CA ALA A 68 -4.10 0.27 11.56
C ALA A 68 -4.51 -0.49 10.29
N LEU A 69 -5.02 0.22 9.28
CA LEU A 69 -5.40 -0.36 7.98
C LEU A 69 -4.22 -1.08 7.33
N ASN A 70 -3.05 -0.44 7.27
CA ASN A 70 -1.90 -1.00 6.58
C ASN A 70 -1.23 -2.13 7.36
N ILE A 71 -1.29 -2.11 8.70
CA ILE A 71 -0.91 -3.28 9.51
C ILE A 71 -1.80 -4.48 9.16
N ALA A 72 -3.13 -4.28 9.06
CA ALA A 72 -4.05 -5.36 8.70
C ALA A 72 -3.75 -5.91 7.29
N TRP A 73 -3.47 -5.04 6.31
CA TRP A 73 -3.08 -5.46 4.96
C TRP A 73 -1.80 -6.29 4.95
N ILE A 74 -0.77 -5.88 5.69
CA ILE A 74 0.48 -6.63 5.82
C ILE A 74 0.22 -8.04 6.39
N ILE A 75 -0.58 -8.14 7.46
CA ILE A 75 -0.93 -9.42 8.08
C ILE A 75 -1.67 -10.32 7.09
N ILE A 76 -2.68 -9.80 6.40
CA ILE A 76 -3.45 -10.53 5.38
C ILE A 76 -2.50 -11.03 4.28
N ALA A 77 -1.61 -10.16 3.80
CA ALA A 77 -0.69 -10.52 2.72
C ALA A 77 0.31 -11.61 3.13
N ILE A 78 0.84 -11.58 4.35
CA ILE A 78 1.73 -12.62 4.87
C ILE A 78 0.99 -13.97 4.98
N ILE A 79 -0.20 -13.97 5.58
CA ILE A 79 -1.00 -15.20 5.74
C ILE A 79 -1.36 -15.76 4.37
N ALA A 80 -1.87 -14.94 3.46
CA ALA A 80 -2.24 -15.36 2.11
C ALA A 80 -1.03 -15.88 1.33
N THR A 81 0.13 -15.21 1.39
CA THR A 81 1.37 -15.67 0.75
C THR A 81 1.81 -17.03 1.29
N SER A 82 1.74 -17.25 2.61
CA SER A 82 2.10 -18.52 3.22
C SER A 82 1.21 -19.69 2.79
N SER A 83 -0.02 -19.41 2.36
CA SER A 83 -0.96 -20.43 1.87
C SER A 83 -0.76 -20.80 0.39
N LEU A 84 0.16 -20.14 -0.31
CA LEU A 84 0.47 -20.42 -1.72
C LEU A 84 1.46 -21.57 -1.91
N PHE A 85 2.06 -22.06 -0.83
CA PHE A 85 3.10 -23.09 -0.81
C PHE A 85 2.62 -24.28 0.03
#